data_AF-A0A5N5IA12-F1
#
_entry.id   AF-A0A5N5IA12-F1
#
_cell.length_a   1.000
_cell.length_b   1.000
_cell.length_c   1.000
_cell.angle_alpha   90.00
_cell.angle_beta   90.00
_cell.angle_gamma   90.00
#
_symmetry.space_group_name_H-M   'P 1'
#
loop_
_entity.id
_entity.type
_entity.pdbx_description
1 polymer ?
#
loop_
_entity_poly.entity_id
_entity_poly.type
_entity_poly.pdbx_seq_one_letter_code
_entity_poly.pdbx_strand_id
1 'polypeptide(L)'
;MPISAMPMEEMPHQQEEEEMESFFENASLLQGLAATSKLKRGKGSGGWQWCRVEMRKETLKCRMEMEKKRIVGKLLLISQAVTKGDLDPGSIRAEAQDPLGDFCNKDSTKISNGTQISQNIDSLLAELVPKTASTGFLATTYGENQDQVYGLAQCRGDVVGTKDCSSCIQDATKQIRQRCPNQADARIWYDYCFLRYSYKSFIGEVDTSYGIFYYNVDNVTDPEKFNEELGAVTDKIRAQAVVPESGGLGKGETKLSPFVTLYALVQCTRDLSKLGCSQCLAIAVGNFPTFCNNRKGCRVLYSSCYVRYELYPFFFPLDSNNTLHAVDDNNVMAIAYP
;
A
#
# COMPACT_ATOMS: atom_id res chain seq x y z
N MET A 1 62.81 -0.12 -2.75
CA MET A 1 62.49 0.43 -4.08
C MET A 1 61.06 0.06 -4.41
N PRO A 2 60.22 1.04 -4.75
CA PRO A 2 58.79 0.89 -4.98
C PRO A 2 58.51 0.43 -6.42
N ILE A 3 57.39 -0.24 -6.64
CA ILE A 3 56.75 -0.41 -7.96
C ILE A 3 55.35 0.18 -7.75
N SER A 4 55.18 1.49 -7.91
CA SER A 4 54.77 2.18 -9.13
C SER A 4 53.36 1.77 -9.60
N ALA A 5 52.39 2.60 -9.24
CA ALA A 5 51.05 2.65 -9.83
C ALA A 5 51.09 3.46 -11.14
N MET A 6 50.29 3.04 -12.12
CA MET A 6 49.95 3.75 -13.37
C MET A 6 48.70 3.06 -13.98
N PRO A 7 47.89 3.73 -14.82
CA PRO A 7 46.72 4.52 -14.43
C PRO A 7 45.38 3.92 -14.92
N MET A 8 44.26 4.40 -14.37
CA MET A 8 42.93 4.21 -14.97
C MET A 8 42.84 5.10 -16.21
N GLU A 9 42.62 4.50 -17.37
CA GLU A 9 42.16 5.18 -18.59
C GLU A 9 40.68 5.55 -18.44
N GLU A 10 40.38 6.83 -18.53
CA GLU A 10 39.04 7.37 -18.78
C GLU A 10 38.63 7.03 -20.22
N MET A 11 37.43 6.46 -20.41
CA MET A 11 36.77 6.39 -21.71
C MET A 11 35.62 7.42 -21.77
N PRO A 12 35.30 7.98 -22.95
CA PRO A 12 34.73 9.31 -23.08
C PRO A 12 33.20 9.33 -23.07
N HIS A 13 32.67 10.34 -22.37
CA HIS A 13 31.26 10.66 -22.14
C HIS A 13 30.48 11.17 -23.37
N GLN A 14 30.94 10.93 -24.59
CA GLN A 14 30.36 11.56 -25.80
C GLN A 14 29.57 10.61 -26.72
N GLN A 15 29.47 9.32 -26.41
CA GLN A 15 28.73 8.38 -27.25
C GLN A 15 27.30 8.08 -26.75
N GLU A 16 26.94 8.52 -25.54
CA GLU A 16 25.57 8.44 -25.01
C GLU A 16 24.68 9.65 -25.36
N GLU A 17 25.25 10.78 -25.79
CA GLU A 17 24.46 11.99 -26.15
C GLU A 17 23.89 11.93 -27.57
N GLU A 18 24.52 11.23 -28.53
CA GLU A 18 24.01 11.14 -29.91
C GLU A 18 22.83 10.16 -30.10
N GLU A 19 22.68 9.13 -29.25
CA GLU A 19 21.51 8.23 -29.31
C GLU A 19 20.25 8.83 -28.66
N MET A 20 20.41 9.83 -27.80
CA MET A 20 19.28 10.48 -27.13
C MET A 20 18.62 11.54 -28.02
N GLU A 21 19.36 12.23 -28.91
CA GLU A 21 18.77 13.19 -29.85
C GLU A 21 17.97 12.53 -30.99
N SER A 22 18.35 11.32 -31.44
CA SER A 22 17.58 10.58 -32.47
C SER A 22 16.22 10.07 -31.95
N PHE A 23 16.06 9.96 -30.63
CA PHE A 23 14.79 9.58 -30.00
C PHE A 23 13.81 10.77 -29.89
N PHE A 24 14.32 12.00 -29.78
CA PHE A 24 13.49 13.21 -29.68
C PHE A 24 13.00 13.72 -31.04
N GLU A 25 13.73 13.54 -32.14
CA GLU A 25 13.25 13.92 -33.49
C GLU A 25 12.10 13.02 -33.99
N ASN A 26 12.11 11.72 -33.64
CA ASN A 26 11.05 10.79 -34.03
C ASN A 26 9.72 10.99 -33.27
N ALA A 27 9.74 11.67 -32.12
CA ALA A 27 8.52 12.00 -31.37
C ALA A 27 7.79 13.24 -31.95
N SER A 28 8.46 14.07 -32.76
CA SER A 28 7.87 15.28 -33.37
C SER A 28 7.13 15.01 -34.69
N LEU A 29 7.24 13.82 -35.29
CA LEU A 29 6.62 13.50 -36.58
C LEU A 29 5.16 13.01 -36.52
N LEU A 30 4.58 12.82 -35.32
CA LEU A 30 3.20 12.32 -35.15
C LEU A 30 2.15 13.37 -34.71
N GLN A 31 2.49 14.65 -34.66
CA GLN A 31 1.53 15.73 -34.35
C GLN A 31 1.44 16.79 -35.44
N GLY A 32 1.17 16.35 -36.66
CA GLY A 32 0.61 17.22 -37.69
C GLY A 32 -0.90 17.34 -37.51
N LEU A 33 -1.39 18.40 -36.87
CA LEU A 33 -2.73 18.95 -37.13
C LEU A 33 -2.76 20.44 -36.74
N ALA A 34 -2.98 21.27 -37.74
CA ALA A 34 -2.99 22.72 -37.67
C ALA A 34 -4.18 23.26 -36.85
N ALA A 35 -3.92 24.24 -36.00
CA ALA A 35 -4.93 25.23 -35.61
C ALA A 35 -4.23 26.59 -35.46
N THR A 36 -4.45 27.43 -36.46
CA THR A 36 -4.05 28.84 -36.50
C THR A 36 -4.89 29.67 -35.53
N SER A 37 -4.27 30.35 -34.56
CA SER A 37 -4.81 31.62 -34.07
C SER A 37 -3.73 32.50 -33.43
N LYS A 38 -3.61 33.70 -34.01
CA LYS A 38 -2.73 34.83 -33.73
C LYS A 38 -2.46 35.10 -32.23
N LEU A 39 -1.18 35.14 -31.87
CA LEU A 39 -0.66 35.88 -30.71
C LEU A 39 -0.83 37.39 -30.92
N LYS A 40 -1.54 38.07 -30.03
CA LYS A 40 -1.37 39.52 -29.79
C LYS A 40 -0.61 39.71 -28.48
N ARG A 41 0.55 40.36 -28.56
CA ARG A 41 1.33 40.87 -27.43
C ARG A 41 0.58 42.00 -26.73
N GLY A 42 0.39 41.87 -25.42
CA GLY A 42 0.09 43.00 -24.52
C GLY A 42 1.07 42.98 -23.35
N LYS A 43 1.88 44.03 -23.22
CA LYS A 43 2.73 44.30 -22.05
C LYS A 43 1.82 44.69 -20.88
N GLY A 44 2.01 44.08 -19.70
CA GLY A 44 1.30 44.50 -18.49
C GLY A 44 1.71 43.68 -17.27
N SER A 45 2.11 44.39 -16.23
CA SER A 45 2.63 43.95 -14.94
C SER A 45 1.58 43.33 -14.00
N GLY A 46 1.98 42.28 -13.27
CA GLY A 46 1.39 41.90 -11.98
C GLY A 46 0.24 40.87 -12.01
N GLY A 47 0.31 39.92 -11.07
CA GLY A 47 -0.84 39.15 -10.58
C GLY A 47 -1.10 37.81 -11.26
N TRP A 48 -0.77 36.71 -10.57
CA TRP A 48 -1.19 35.36 -10.92
C TRP A 48 -2.67 35.15 -10.60
N GLN A 49 -3.55 35.37 -11.58
CA GLN A 49 -4.93 34.88 -11.60
C GLN A 49 -5.36 34.95 -13.08
N TRP A 50 -5.76 33.89 -13.78
CA TRP A 50 -6.84 32.95 -13.53
C TRP A 50 -6.68 31.72 -14.45
N CYS A 51 -7.22 30.56 -14.05
CA CYS A 51 -7.75 29.56 -14.99
C CYS A 51 -9.02 28.91 -14.39
N ARG A 52 -10.17 29.32 -14.93
CA ARG A 52 -11.49 28.65 -14.93
C ARG A 52 -12.16 29.22 -16.17
N VAL A 53 -12.46 28.54 -17.28
CA VAL A 53 -13.21 27.30 -17.60
C VAL A 53 -12.67 26.86 -18.99
N GLU A 54 -12.34 25.60 -19.29
CA GLU A 54 -13.21 24.64 -20.00
C GLU A 54 -12.58 23.21 -19.97
N MET A 55 -13.40 22.18 -20.16
CA MET A 55 -13.32 20.91 -19.42
C MET A 55 -12.53 19.74 -20.06
N ARG A 56 -11.79 19.04 -19.18
CA ARG A 56 -11.52 17.58 -19.09
C ARG A 56 -10.26 16.92 -19.69
N LYS A 57 -9.46 17.54 -20.56
CA LYS A 57 -8.16 16.94 -20.97
C LYS A 57 -6.92 17.68 -20.45
N GLU A 58 -7.02 18.99 -20.24
CA GLU A 58 -5.90 19.81 -19.79
C GLU A 58 -5.60 19.69 -18.28
N THR A 59 -6.60 19.31 -17.47
CA THR A 59 -6.43 19.10 -16.01
C THR A 59 -5.53 17.90 -15.69
N LEU A 60 -5.56 16.84 -16.48
CA LEU A 60 -4.63 15.69 -16.31
C LEU A 60 -3.20 16.08 -16.69
N LYS A 61 -3.03 16.82 -17.79
CA LYS A 61 -1.73 17.28 -18.27
C LYS A 61 -1.07 18.24 -17.28
N CYS A 62 -1.83 19.16 -16.69
CA CYS A 62 -1.35 20.02 -15.60
C CYS A 62 -1.04 19.23 -14.33
N ARG A 63 -1.83 18.22 -13.97
CA ARG A 63 -1.55 17.38 -12.78
C ARG A 63 -0.26 16.58 -12.96
N MET A 64 -0.08 15.94 -14.12
CA MET A 64 1.15 15.21 -14.46
C MET A 64 2.37 16.13 -14.51
N GLU A 65 2.26 17.35 -15.06
CA GLU A 65 3.39 18.27 -15.07
C GLU A 65 3.73 18.84 -13.68
N MET A 66 2.74 19.05 -12.81
CA MET A 66 3.03 19.41 -11.41
C MET A 66 3.68 18.26 -10.64
N GLU A 67 3.27 17.02 -10.92
CA GLU A 67 3.85 15.82 -10.31
C GLU A 67 5.26 15.54 -10.82
N LYS A 68 5.50 15.70 -12.13
CA LYS A 68 6.83 15.66 -12.76
C LYS A 68 7.76 16.72 -12.17
N LYS A 69 7.29 17.96 -12.02
CA LYS A 69 8.06 19.03 -11.36
C LYS A 69 8.34 18.74 -9.88
N ARG A 70 7.40 18.09 -9.18
CA ARG A 70 7.60 17.65 -7.78
C ARG A 70 8.65 16.54 -7.67
N ILE A 71 8.62 15.57 -8.57
CA ILE A 71 9.58 14.46 -8.64
C ILE A 71 10.97 14.99 -8.99
N VAL A 72 11.08 15.83 -10.03
CA VAL A 72 12.35 16.46 -10.42
C VAL A 72 12.88 17.35 -9.31
N GLY A 73 12.03 18.09 -8.60
CA GLY A 73 12.44 18.87 -7.42
C GLY A 73 12.99 17.99 -6.28
N LYS A 74 12.38 16.83 -6.01
CA LYS A 74 12.91 15.85 -5.05
C LYS A 74 14.25 15.27 -5.51
N LEU A 75 14.38 14.89 -6.77
CA LEU A 75 15.64 14.39 -7.35
C LEU A 75 16.76 15.42 -7.29
N LEU A 76 16.46 16.70 -7.54
CA LEU A 76 17.43 17.78 -7.45
C LEU A 76 17.91 18.01 -6.00
N LEU A 77 16.99 17.93 -5.02
CA LEU A 77 17.34 18.02 -3.60
C LEU A 77 18.17 16.83 -3.13
N ILE A 78 17.88 15.62 -3.64
CA ILE A 78 18.67 14.41 -3.37
C ILE A 78 20.07 14.56 -3.96
N SER A 79 20.20 15.03 -5.21
CA SER A 79 21.48 15.30 -5.86
C SER A 79 22.31 16.37 -5.11
N GLN A 80 21.64 17.43 -4.64
CA GLN A 80 22.28 18.47 -3.82
C GLN A 80 22.68 18.00 -2.41
N ALA A 81 21.99 17.01 -1.85
CA ALA A 81 22.34 16.40 -0.57
C ALA A 81 23.51 15.41 -0.71
N VAL A 82 23.57 14.65 -1.81
CA VAL A 82 24.67 13.72 -2.13
C VAL A 82 25.98 14.48 -2.38
N THR A 83 25.92 15.63 -3.04
CA THR A 83 27.11 16.45 -3.36
C THR A 83 27.70 17.19 -2.16
N LYS A 84 26.98 17.31 -1.03
CA LYS A 84 27.45 18.06 0.16
C LYS A 84 28.04 17.21 1.28
N GLY A 85 27.95 15.88 1.21
CA GLY A 85 28.61 15.01 2.20
C GLY A 85 28.09 15.14 3.65
N ASP A 86 26.91 15.73 3.86
CA ASP A 86 26.30 15.94 5.19
C ASP A 86 25.46 14.74 5.67
N LEU A 87 25.79 13.51 5.29
CA LEU A 87 25.06 12.31 5.72
C LEU A 87 25.69 11.71 6.98
N ASP A 88 25.15 12.12 8.13
CA ASP A 88 25.36 11.46 9.42
C ASP A 88 24.76 10.03 9.37
N PRO A 89 25.53 8.95 9.61
CA PRO A 89 25.06 7.57 9.45
C PRO A 89 23.89 7.17 10.37
N GLY A 90 23.52 8.03 11.33
CA GLY A 90 22.42 7.81 12.29
C GLY A 90 21.05 8.37 11.89
N SER A 91 20.89 9.04 10.74
CA SER A 91 19.63 9.71 10.38
C SER A 91 19.09 9.36 8.99
N ILE A 92 19.01 8.08 8.66
CA ILE A 92 18.00 7.62 7.70
C ILE A 92 16.72 7.38 8.51
N ARG A 93 15.85 8.40 8.61
CA ARG A 93 14.47 8.13 9.01
C ARG A 93 13.93 7.15 7.98
N ALA A 94 13.57 5.94 8.42
CA ALA A 94 12.77 5.04 7.61
C ALA A 94 11.61 5.89 7.06
N GLU A 95 11.50 6.00 5.74
CA GLU A 95 10.36 6.68 5.13
C GLU A 95 9.12 5.96 5.63
N ALA A 96 8.27 6.67 6.36
CA ALA A 96 7.02 6.11 6.86
C ALA A 96 6.24 5.62 5.64
N GLN A 97 5.95 4.32 5.59
CA GLN A 97 5.20 3.78 4.46
C GLN A 97 3.80 4.39 4.47
N ASP A 98 3.26 4.71 3.30
CA ASP A 98 1.88 5.20 3.23
C ASP A 98 0.92 4.03 3.52
N PRO A 99 -0.14 4.25 4.33
CA PRO A 99 -1.13 3.21 4.56
C PRO A 99 -1.87 2.85 3.26
N LEU A 100 -2.27 1.58 3.14
CA LEU A 100 -3.22 1.10 2.14
C LEU A 100 -4.62 1.68 2.33
N GLY A 101 -4.87 2.33 3.46
CA GLY A 101 -6.09 3.08 3.70
C GLY A 101 -6.44 3.14 5.17
N ASP A 102 -7.44 3.97 5.47
CA ASP A 102 -7.94 4.17 6.81
C ASP A 102 -9.46 4.33 6.78
N PHE A 103 -10.09 3.98 7.89
CA PHE A 103 -11.50 4.18 8.12
C PHE A 103 -11.69 4.85 9.47
N CYS A 104 -12.24 6.06 9.44
CA CYS A 104 -12.65 6.81 10.62
C CYS A 104 -14.18 6.76 10.72
N ASN A 105 -14.72 6.06 11.72
CA ASN A 105 -16.17 5.96 11.89
C ASN A 105 -16.74 7.33 12.33
N LYS A 106 -17.41 8.02 11.42
CA LYS A 106 -17.98 9.37 11.67
C LYS A 106 -19.22 9.35 12.55
N ASP A 107 -19.90 8.21 12.62
CA ASP A 107 -21.09 7.98 13.44
C ASP A 107 -20.73 7.51 14.86
N SER A 108 -19.43 7.26 15.11
CA SER A 108 -18.92 6.96 16.45
C SER A 108 -18.96 8.18 17.37
N THR A 109 -18.84 7.93 18.67
CA THR A 109 -18.65 8.97 19.69
C THR A 109 -17.49 9.87 19.29
N LYS A 110 -17.77 11.16 19.04
CA LYS A 110 -16.73 12.16 18.81
C LYS A 110 -15.98 12.37 20.12
N ILE A 111 -14.71 12.02 20.12
CA ILE A 111 -13.80 12.27 21.24
C ILE A 111 -13.09 13.59 21.00
N SER A 112 -13.10 14.47 21.99
CA SER A 112 -12.23 15.64 22.02
C SER A 112 -10.90 15.30 22.70
N ASN A 113 -9.87 16.08 22.39
CA ASN A 113 -8.60 16.03 23.11
C ASN A 113 -8.87 16.24 24.61
N GLY A 114 -8.43 15.28 25.44
CA GLY A 114 -8.57 15.31 26.90
C GLY A 114 -9.72 14.49 27.49
N THR A 115 -10.59 13.89 26.67
CA THR A 115 -11.57 12.91 27.19
C THR A 115 -10.87 11.66 27.70
N GLN A 116 -11.45 10.99 28.71
CA GLN A 116 -10.90 9.75 29.26
C GLN A 116 -10.79 8.66 28.19
N ILE A 117 -11.79 8.52 27.31
CA ILE A 117 -11.73 7.61 26.15
C ILE A 117 -10.52 7.90 25.26
N SER A 118 -10.24 9.17 24.94
CA SER A 118 -9.09 9.55 24.11
C SER A 118 -7.75 9.18 24.78
N GLN A 119 -7.62 9.44 26.08
CA GLN A 119 -6.42 9.05 26.86
C GLN A 119 -6.27 7.53 26.96
N ASN A 120 -7.38 6.81 27.09
CA ASN A 120 -7.39 5.35 27.12
C ASN A 120 -7.01 4.77 25.75
N ILE A 121 -7.43 5.39 24.63
CA ILE A 121 -6.96 5.02 23.29
C ILE A 121 -5.45 5.24 23.16
N ASP A 122 -4.93 6.39 23.59
CA ASP A 122 -3.49 6.66 23.50
C ASP A 122 -2.67 5.67 24.34
N SER A 123 -3.18 5.26 25.50
CA SER A 123 -2.56 4.24 26.36
C SER A 123 -2.63 2.83 25.77
N LEU A 124 -3.80 2.45 25.22
CA LEU A 124 -4.01 1.21 24.48
C LEU A 124 -3.03 1.11 23.30
N LEU A 125 -2.91 2.18 22.51
CA LEU A 125 -2.00 2.26 21.38
C LEU A 125 -0.53 2.10 21.79
N ALA A 126 -0.12 2.73 22.89
CA ALA A 126 1.22 2.57 23.44
C ALA A 126 1.51 1.12 23.89
N GLU A 127 0.51 0.39 24.38
CA GLU A 127 0.62 -1.02 24.74
C GLU A 127 0.72 -1.94 23.51
N LEU A 128 -0.05 -1.66 22.45
CA LEU A 128 -0.10 -2.46 21.24
C LEU A 128 1.26 -2.54 20.53
N VAL A 129 2.04 -1.45 20.50
CA VAL A 129 3.31 -1.36 19.77
C VAL A 129 4.33 -2.45 20.18
N PRO A 130 4.86 -2.47 21.42
CA PRO A 130 5.89 -3.43 21.80
C PRO A 130 5.40 -4.88 21.84
N LYS A 131 4.14 -5.11 22.24
CA LYS A 131 3.58 -6.46 22.36
C LYS A 131 3.28 -7.08 20.99
N THR A 132 2.78 -6.30 20.03
CA THR A 132 2.52 -6.80 18.68
C THR A 132 3.82 -7.01 17.91
N ALA A 133 4.81 -6.11 18.08
CA ALA A 133 6.12 -6.29 17.44
C ALA A 133 6.82 -7.60 17.85
N SER A 134 6.61 -8.07 19.08
CA SER A 134 7.22 -9.30 19.60
C SER A 134 6.43 -10.57 19.26
N THR A 135 5.10 -10.52 19.21
CA THR A 135 4.23 -11.71 19.06
C THR A 135 3.53 -11.80 17.71
N GLY A 136 3.61 -10.73 16.90
CA GLY A 136 2.88 -10.55 15.65
C GLY A 136 1.39 -10.20 15.82
N PHE A 137 0.84 -10.24 17.04
CA PHE A 137 -0.57 -9.99 17.29
C PHE A 137 -0.87 -9.66 18.75
N LEU A 138 -1.69 -8.65 18.98
CA LEU A 138 -2.33 -8.43 20.27
C LEU A 138 -3.76 -7.96 20.05
N ALA A 139 -4.69 -8.53 20.81
CA ALA A 139 -6.01 -7.95 21.07
C ALA A 139 -6.15 -7.73 22.57
N THR A 140 -6.50 -6.52 22.98
CA THR A 140 -6.56 -6.14 24.40
C THR A 140 -7.57 -5.02 24.62
N THR A 141 -7.82 -4.70 25.89
CA THR A 141 -8.67 -3.59 26.32
C THR A 141 -7.91 -2.67 27.26
N TYR A 142 -8.27 -1.40 27.28
CA TYR A 142 -7.72 -0.44 28.23
C TYR A 142 -8.84 0.41 28.85
N GLY A 143 -8.70 0.75 30.13
CA GLY A 143 -9.70 1.48 30.89
C GLY A 143 -10.86 0.60 31.39
N GLU A 144 -11.82 1.24 32.05
CA GLU A 144 -12.93 0.58 32.76
C GLU A 144 -14.28 1.26 32.47
N ASN A 145 -15.36 0.52 32.67
CA ASN A 145 -16.74 1.00 32.56
C ASN A 145 -17.01 1.67 31.20
N GLN A 146 -17.62 2.87 31.23
CA GLN A 146 -18.02 3.63 30.05
C GLN A 146 -16.84 4.20 29.23
N ASP A 147 -15.64 4.21 29.80
CA ASP A 147 -14.43 4.73 29.15
C ASP A 147 -13.51 3.61 28.63
N GLN A 148 -13.93 2.35 28.77
CA GLN A 148 -13.18 1.20 28.27
C GLN A 148 -13.11 1.21 26.74
N VAL A 149 -11.93 0.89 26.22
CA VAL A 149 -11.67 0.81 24.78
C VAL A 149 -11.03 -0.53 24.43
N TYR A 150 -11.29 -0.98 23.21
CA TYR A 150 -10.86 -2.25 22.65
C TYR A 150 -9.89 -1.97 21.52
N GLY A 151 -8.80 -2.73 21.44
CA GLY A 151 -7.81 -2.58 20.40
C GLY A 151 -7.27 -3.91 19.94
N LEU A 152 -6.96 -4.00 18.65
CA LEU A 152 -6.09 -5.05 18.15
C LEU A 152 -5.10 -4.50 17.14
N ALA A 153 -3.92 -5.10 17.12
CA ALA A 153 -2.93 -4.88 16.09
C ALA A 153 -2.35 -6.22 15.66
N GLN A 154 -2.09 -6.37 14.37
CA GLN A 154 -1.63 -7.62 13.78
C GLN A 154 -0.65 -7.36 12.65
N CYS A 155 0.50 -8.03 12.68
CA CYS A 155 1.41 -8.07 11.54
C CYS A 155 0.95 -9.11 10.51
N ARG A 156 1.40 -8.95 9.27
CA ARG A 156 1.31 -10.03 8.28
C ARG A 156 2.16 -11.21 8.76
N GLY A 157 1.60 -12.42 8.71
CA GLY A 157 2.18 -13.58 9.40
C GLY A 157 3.58 -13.99 8.90
N ASP A 158 3.94 -13.62 7.67
CA ASP A 158 5.23 -13.89 7.05
C ASP A 158 6.34 -12.88 7.40
N VAL A 159 6.04 -11.81 8.16
CA VAL A 159 7.01 -10.80 8.60
C VAL A 159 7.08 -10.64 10.13
N VAL A 160 6.48 -11.56 10.88
CA VAL A 160 6.53 -11.54 12.35
C VAL A 160 7.99 -11.70 12.83
N GLY A 161 8.40 -10.86 13.79
CA GLY A 161 9.76 -10.87 14.32
C GLY A 161 10.77 -10.11 13.45
N THR A 162 10.37 -9.55 12.30
CA THR A 162 11.22 -8.67 11.49
C THR A 162 11.03 -7.21 11.85
N LYS A 163 11.94 -6.36 11.35
CA LYS A 163 11.81 -4.90 11.49
C LYS A 163 10.54 -4.39 10.79
N ASP A 164 10.13 -5.01 9.68
CA ASP A 164 8.95 -4.60 8.91
C ASP A 164 7.67 -4.65 9.75
N CYS A 165 7.48 -5.72 10.53
CA CYS A 165 6.37 -5.81 11.48
C CYS A 165 6.44 -4.69 12.53
N SER A 166 7.60 -4.52 13.17
CA SER A 166 7.76 -3.53 14.24
C SER A 166 7.57 -2.07 13.76
N SER A 167 8.14 -1.72 12.61
CA SER A 167 8.03 -0.39 12.02
C SER A 167 6.61 -0.12 11.50
N CYS A 168 5.96 -1.13 10.91
CA CYS A 168 4.58 -0.99 10.46
C CYS A 168 3.64 -0.66 11.62
N ILE A 169 3.72 -1.37 12.75
CA ILE A 169 2.85 -1.12 13.91
C ILE A 169 3.11 0.26 14.52
N GLN A 170 4.37 0.70 14.56
CA GLN A 170 4.73 2.05 15.01
C GLN A 170 4.11 3.13 14.11
N ASP A 171 4.24 2.97 12.80
CA ASP A 171 3.68 3.91 11.82
C ASP A 171 2.16 3.91 11.85
N ALA A 172 1.52 2.73 11.88
CA ALA A 172 0.07 2.59 11.98
C ALA A 172 -0.49 3.31 13.22
N THR A 173 0.16 3.12 14.37
CA THR A 173 -0.22 3.75 15.65
C THR A 173 -0.12 5.28 15.59
N LYS A 174 0.93 5.79 14.97
CA LYS A 174 1.11 7.24 14.79
C LYS A 174 0.10 7.81 13.79
N GLN A 175 -0.09 7.14 12.67
CA GLN A 175 -0.91 7.62 11.54
C GLN A 175 -2.40 7.55 11.84
N ILE A 176 -2.89 6.53 12.55
CA ILE A 176 -4.31 6.38 12.83
C ILE A 176 -4.86 7.56 13.66
N ARG A 177 -4.09 8.11 14.59
CA ARG A 177 -4.49 9.30 15.37
C ARG A 177 -4.38 10.60 14.58
N GLN A 178 -3.48 10.68 13.60
CA GLN A 178 -3.38 11.84 12.71
C GLN A 178 -4.52 11.90 11.69
N ARG A 179 -4.92 10.73 11.16
CA ARG A 179 -5.97 10.58 10.14
C ARG A 179 -7.37 10.59 10.74
N CYS A 180 -7.52 9.98 11.92
CA CYS A 180 -8.76 9.94 12.68
C CYS A 180 -8.60 10.64 14.05
N PRO A 181 -8.44 11.98 14.09
CA PRO A 181 -8.11 12.70 15.32
C PRO A 181 -9.21 12.63 16.40
N ASN A 182 -10.47 12.59 15.99
CA ASN A 182 -11.62 12.79 16.89
C ASN A 182 -12.59 11.61 16.91
N GLN A 183 -12.17 10.42 16.44
CA GLN A 183 -13.04 9.25 16.31
C GLN A 183 -12.65 8.21 17.36
N ALA A 184 -13.66 7.65 18.02
CA ALA A 184 -13.47 6.58 19.01
C ALA A 184 -13.51 5.18 18.39
N ASP A 185 -13.70 5.08 17.07
CA ASP A 185 -13.65 3.84 16.29
C ASP A 185 -12.92 4.11 14.97
N ALA A 186 -11.74 3.51 14.83
CA ALA A 186 -10.88 3.70 13.69
C ALA A 186 -10.12 2.43 13.31
N ARG A 187 -9.81 2.31 12.02
CA ARG A 187 -9.04 1.22 11.42
C ARG A 187 -8.00 1.81 10.47
N ILE A 188 -6.83 1.19 10.39
CA ILE A 188 -5.80 1.53 9.40
C ILE A 188 -5.13 0.26 8.88
N TRP A 189 -4.93 0.18 7.57
CA TRP A 189 -4.34 -0.96 6.89
C TRP A 189 -3.02 -0.57 6.24
N TYR A 190 -2.04 -1.46 6.37
CA TYR A 190 -0.72 -1.39 5.73
C TYR A 190 -0.43 -2.72 5.04
N ASP A 191 0.58 -2.76 4.16
CA ASP A 191 1.01 -4.01 3.52
C ASP A 191 1.48 -5.08 4.52
N TYR A 192 2.05 -4.65 5.65
CA TYR A 192 2.65 -5.52 6.66
C TYR A 192 1.92 -5.57 8.00
N CYS A 193 0.88 -4.76 8.19
CA CYS A 193 0.11 -4.80 9.43
C CYS A 193 -1.28 -4.18 9.31
N PHE A 194 -2.11 -4.46 10.31
CA PHE A 194 -3.43 -3.91 10.50
C PHE A 194 -3.57 -3.45 11.95
N LEU A 195 -4.26 -2.33 12.17
CA LEU A 195 -4.54 -1.78 13.49
C LEU A 195 -5.99 -1.28 13.54
N ARG A 196 -6.69 -1.62 14.61
CA ARG A 196 -8.06 -1.17 14.89
C ARG A 196 -8.22 -0.86 16.37
N TYR A 197 -8.92 0.22 16.67
CA TYR A 197 -9.47 0.46 18.00
C TYR A 197 -10.95 0.85 17.91
N SER A 198 -11.70 0.59 18.98
CA SER A 198 -13.08 1.02 19.13
C SER A 198 -13.47 1.14 20.60
N TYR A 199 -14.36 2.08 20.91
CA TYR A 199 -15.06 2.15 22.21
C TYR A 199 -16.11 1.05 22.40
N LYS A 200 -16.46 0.31 21.34
CA LYS A 200 -17.34 -0.85 21.39
C LYS A 200 -16.52 -2.12 21.19
N SER A 201 -16.88 -3.19 21.90
CA SER A 201 -16.26 -4.49 21.70
C SER A 201 -16.48 -4.98 20.26
N PHE A 202 -15.41 -5.50 19.65
CA PHE A 202 -15.41 -6.14 18.35
C PHE A 202 -14.54 -7.40 18.31
N ILE A 203 -13.87 -7.74 19.43
CA ILE A 203 -12.92 -8.85 19.50
C ILE A 203 -13.70 -10.15 19.35
N GLY A 204 -13.32 -10.96 18.36
CA GLY A 204 -13.96 -12.24 18.05
C GLY A 204 -15.17 -12.14 17.12
N GLU A 205 -15.56 -10.92 16.73
CA GLU A 205 -16.71 -10.67 15.86
C GLU A 205 -16.28 -10.44 14.40
N VAL A 206 -17.01 -11.05 13.46
CA VAL A 206 -16.72 -10.89 12.03
C VAL A 206 -17.22 -9.52 11.55
N ASP A 207 -16.31 -8.70 11.01
CA ASP A 207 -16.58 -7.39 10.46
C ASP A 207 -16.07 -7.29 9.01
N THR A 208 -17.02 -7.44 8.08
CA THR A 208 -16.88 -7.18 6.64
C THR A 208 -17.73 -5.99 6.19
N SER A 209 -18.13 -5.10 7.12
CA SER A 209 -19.04 -3.98 6.82
C SER A 209 -18.35 -2.78 6.17
N TYR A 210 -17.02 -2.81 6.08
CA TYR A 210 -16.25 -1.82 5.33
C TYR A 210 -15.11 -2.53 4.65
N GLY A 211 -15.01 -2.38 3.33
CA GLY A 211 -13.99 -3.02 2.51
C GLY A 211 -13.25 -2.03 1.64
N ILE A 212 -11.92 -2.16 1.60
CA ILE A 212 -11.07 -1.50 0.61
C ILE A 212 -10.66 -2.56 -0.43
N PHE A 213 -10.86 -2.22 -1.70
CA PHE A 213 -10.59 -3.09 -2.82
C PHE A 213 -9.55 -2.43 -3.72
N TYR A 214 -8.44 -3.14 -3.96
CA TYR A 214 -7.47 -2.74 -4.97
C TYR A 214 -7.49 -3.75 -6.10
N TYR A 215 -7.33 -3.27 -7.33
CA TYR A 215 -7.16 -4.17 -8.45
C TYR A 215 -6.19 -3.58 -9.48
N ASN A 216 -5.50 -4.49 -10.15
CA ASN A 216 -4.65 -4.15 -11.28
C ASN A 216 -5.53 -3.69 -12.46
N VAL A 217 -5.12 -2.64 -13.15
CA VAL A 217 -5.90 -2.11 -14.28
C VAL A 217 -5.89 -3.02 -15.51
N ASP A 218 -4.90 -3.90 -15.62
CA ASP A 218 -4.79 -4.86 -16.70
C ASP A 218 -5.60 -6.11 -16.42
N ASN A 219 -6.16 -6.65 -17.50
CA ASN A 219 -6.79 -7.95 -17.50
C ASN A 219 -5.77 -9.05 -17.77
N VAL A 220 -6.10 -10.25 -17.30
CA VAL A 220 -5.43 -11.48 -17.71
C VAL A 220 -5.78 -11.83 -19.16
N THR A 221 -4.87 -12.55 -19.83
CA THR A 221 -5.04 -12.94 -21.25
C THR A 221 -5.95 -14.15 -21.44
N ASP A 222 -5.98 -15.04 -20.46
CA ASP A 222 -6.80 -16.27 -20.45
C ASP A 222 -7.64 -16.31 -19.15
N PRO A 223 -8.82 -15.65 -19.14
CA PRO A 223 -9.64 -15.56 -17.94
C PRO A 223 -10.17 -16.89 -17.42
N GLU A 224 -10.44 -17.86 -18.31
CA GLU A 224 -11.01 -19.15 -17.92
C GLU A 224 -9.99 -19.94 -17.10
N LYS A 225 -8.80 -20.16 -17.66
CA LYS A 225 -7.70 -20.84 -16.96
C LYS A 225 -7.28 -20.09 -15.71
N PHE A 226 -7.20 -18.76 -15.78
CA PHE A 226 -6.81 -17.94 -14.64
C PHE A 226 -7.79 -18.09 -13.47
N ASN A 227 -9.10 -18.02 -13.73
CA ASN A 227 -10.10 -18.11 -12.68
C ASN A 227 -10.20 -19.52 -12.09
N GLU A 228 -9.98 -20.57 -12.88
CA GLU A 228 -9.87 -21.95 -12.40
C GLU A 228 -8.70 -22.10 -11.41
N GLU A 229 -7.51 -21.67 -11.82
CA GLU A 229 -6.30 -21.73 -10.99
C GLU A 229 -6.38 -20.83 -9.75
N LEU A 230 -6.98 -19.64 -9.89
CA LEU A 230 -7.23 -18.73 -8.78
C LEU A 230 -8.20 -19.35 -7.76
N GLY A 231 -9.28 -19.98 -8.23
CA GLY A 231 -10.20 -20.72 -7.36
C GLY A 231 -9.49 -21.84 -6.59
N ALA A 232 -8.73 -22.67 -7.30
CA ALA A 232 -8.01 -23.79 -6.69
C ALA A 232 -6.98 -23.33 -5.64
N VAL A 233 -6.15 -22.33 -5.95
CA VAL A 233 -5.15 -21.81 -4.99
C VAL A 233 -5.82 -21.12 -3.81
N THR A 234 -6.90 -20.36 -4.03
CA THR A 234 -7.60 -19.66 -2.93
C THR A 234 -8.31 -20.62 -1.99
N ASP A 235 -8.92 -21.69 -2.49
CA ASP A 235 -9.53 -22.72 -1.64
C ASP A 235 -8.48 -23.43 -0.78
N LYS A 236 -7.32 -23.77 -1.36
CA LYS A 236 -6.19 -24.35 -0.63
C LYS A 236 -5.72 -23.45 0.51
N ILE A 237 -5.44 -22.18 0.24
CA ILE A 237 -4.90 -21.26 1.26
C ILE A 237 -5.94 -20.86 2.31
N ARG A 238 -7.23 -20.82 1.95
CA ARG A 238 -8.32 -20.64 2.93
C ARG A 238 -8.39 -21.81 3.91
N ALA A 239 -8.24 -23.04 3.41
CA ALA A 239 -8.19 -24.22 4.25
C ALA A 239 -6.97 -24.22 5.19
N GLN A 240 -5.83 -23.67 4.75
CA GLN A 240 -4.65 -23.48 5.60
C GLN A 240 -4.88 -22.43 6.69
N ALA A 241 -5.45 -21.28 6.35
CA ALA A 241 -5.64 -20.16 7.28
C ALA A 241 -6.56 -20.49 8.47
N VAL A 242 -7.46 -21.47 8.32
CA VAL A 242 -8.37 -21.91 9.38
C VAL A 242 -7.77 -22.97 10.31
N VAL A 243 -6.53 -23.42 10.05
CA VAL A 243 -5.77 -24.32 10.92
C VAL A 243 -5.16 -23.48 12.05
N PRO A 244 -5.34 -23.84 13.34
CA PRO A 244 -4.89 -23.02 14.48
C PRO A 244 -3.40 -22.63 14.43
N GLU A 245 -2.54 -23.55 14.03
CA GLU A 245 -1.08 -23.38 13.96
C GLU A 245 -0.65 -22.35 12.90
N SER A 246 -1.53 -22.04 11.94
CA SER A 246 -1.25 -21.06 10.89
C SER A 246 -1.31 -19.61 11.37
N GLY A 247 -1.90 -19.36 12.55
CA GLY A 247 -2.13 -18.01 13.04
C GLY A 247 -3.03 -17.18 12.12
N GLY A 248 -3.92 -17.83 11.36
CA GLY A 248 -4.83 -17.18 10.42
C GLY A 248 -4.25 -16.95 9.03
N LEU A 249 -3.00 -17.35 8.75
CA LEU A 249 -2.31 -17.11 7.48
C LEU A 249 -2.42 -18.31 6.53
N GLY A 250 -2.76 -18.06 5.27
CA GLY A 250 -2.63 -19.01 4.18
C GLY A 250 -1.89 -18.38 3.02
N LYS A 251 -0.96 -19.10 2.40
CA LYS A 251 -0.21 -18.63 1.24
C LYS A 251 0.07 -19.75 0.26
N GLY A 252 0.10 -19.41 -1.02
CA GLY A 252 0.26 -20.41 -2.06
C GLY A 252 0.51 -19.78 -3.42
N GLU A 253 1.04 -20.60 -4.30
CA GLU A 253 1.30 -20.24 -5.68
C GLU A 253 0.92 -21.38 -6.62
N THR A 254 0.63 -21.04 -7.88
CA THR A 254 0.41 -22.00 -8.96
C THR A 254 0.93 -21.44 -10.28
N LYS A 255 1.42 -22.31 -11.16
CA LYS A 255 1.95 -21.90 -12.46
C LYS A 255 0.83 -21.82 -13.49
N LEU A 256 0.58 -20.64 -14.03
CA LEU A 256 -0.34 -20.45 -15.14
C LEU A 256 0.32 -20.82 -16.48
N SER A 257 1.63 -20.62 -16.58
CA SER A 257 2.46 -20.98 -17.74
C SER A 257 3.92 -21.19 -17.29
N PRO A 258 4.85 -21.57 -18.19
CA PRO A 258 6.28 -21.65 -17.85
C PRO A 258 6.88 -20.34 -17.31
N PHE A 259 6.27 -19.18 -17.62
CA PHE A 259 6.80 -17.85 -17.29
C PHE A 259 5.92 -17.05 -16.33
N VAL A 260 4.69 -17.52 -16.05
CA VAL A 260 3.72 -16.78 -15.23
C VAL A 260 3.29 -17.64 -14.06
N THR A 261 3.52 -17.13 -12.85
CA THR A 261 3.10 -17.74 -11.60
C THR A 261 2.09 -16.83 -10.92
N LEU A 262 0.98 -17.40 -10.47
CA LEU A 262 -0.03 -16.74 -9.66
C LEU A 262 0.33 -16.93 -8.19
N TYR A 263 0.45 -15.83 -7.46
CA TYR A 263 0.70 -15.79 -6.02
C TYR A 263 -0.56 -15.36 -5.30
N ALA A 264 -0.94 -16.05 -4.22
CA ALA A 264 -2.08 -15.69 -3.40
C ALA A 264 -1.77 -15.82 -1.91
N LEU A 265 -2.28 -14.86 -1.12
CA LEU A 265 -2.19 -14.82 0.33
C LEU A 265 -3.54 -14.44 0.91
N VAL A 266 -3.93 -15.15 1.96
CA VAL A 266 -5.09 -14.80 2.80
C VAL A 266 -4.64 -14.68 4.26
N GLN A 267 -5.26 -13.78 4.99
CA GLN A 267 -5.03 -13.66 6.42
C GLN A 267 -6.31 -13.28 7.17
N CYS A 268 -6.63 -14.01 8.24
CA CYS A 268 -7.65 -13.63 9.21
C CYS A 268 -7.03 -12.88 10.40
N THR A 269 -7.82 -12.03 11.05
CA THR A 269 -7.42 -11.53 12.37
C THR A 269 -7.45 -12.67 13.40
N ARG A 270 -6.46 -12.72 14.28
CA ARG A 270 -6.23 -13.86 15.20
C ARG A 270 -7.21 -13.92 16.38
N ASP A 271 -8.07 -12.91 16.55
CA ASP A 271 -9.15 -12.92 17.51
C ASP A 271 -10.35 -13.78 17.07
N LEU A 272 -10.45 -14.14 15.78
CA LEU A 272 -11.58 -14.88 15.25
C LEU A 272 -11.52 -16.38 15.56
N SER A 273 -12.70 -16.98 15.72
CA SER A 273 -12.86 -18.43 15.69
C SER A 273 -12.57 -19.01 14.29
N LYS A 274 -12.37 -20.33 14.22
CA LYS A 274 -12.25 -21.06 12.94
C LYS A 274 -13.39 -20.75 11.98
N LEU A 275 -14.63 -20.73 12.50
CA LEU A 275 -15.81 -20.43 11.71
C LEU A 275 -15.82 -18.97 11.25
N GLY A 276 -15.49 -18.03 12.14
CA GLY A 276 -15.43 -16.60 11.81
C GLY A 276 -14.39 -16.29 10.74
N CYS A 277 -13.19 -16.88 10.84
CA CYS A 277 -12.16 -16.78 9.81
C CYS A 277 -12.64 -17.35 8.46
N SER A 278 -13.22 -18.55 8.47
CA SER A 278 -13.77 -19.17 7.26
C SER A 278 -14.85 -18.31 6.60
N GLN A 279 -15.74 -17.71 7.40
CA GLN A 279 -16.81 -16.84 6.94
C GLN A 279 -16.25 -15.56 6.30
N CYS A 280 -15.32 -14.87 6.95
CA CYS A 280 -14.74 -13.65 6.40
C CYS A 280 -14.04 -13.91 5.05
N LEU A 281 -13.21 -14.97 4.99
CA LEU A 281 -12.51 -15.33 3.76
C LEU A 281 -13.46 -15.78 2.64
N ALA A 282 -14.57 -16.47 2.98
CA ALA A 282 -15.60 -16.82 2.01
C ALA A 282 -16.27 -15.57 1.41
N ILE A 283 -16.60 -14.58 2.23
CA ILE A 283 -17.18 -13.31 1.79
C ILE A 283 -16.19 -12.56 0.88
N ALA A 284 -14.92 -12.49 1.27
CA ALA A 284 -13.89 -11.81 0.48
C ALA A 284 -13.69 -12.43 -0.90
N VAL A 285 -13.56 -13.76 -0.98
CA VAL A 285 -13.39 -14.46 -2.26
C VAL A 285 -14.68 -14.46 -3.09
N GLY A 286 -15.85 -14.59 -2.45
CA GLY A 286 -17.14 -14.53 -3.13
C GLY A 286 -17.40 -13.20 -3.86
N ASN A 287 -16.71 -12.14 -3.46
CA ASN A 287 -16.78 -10.81 -4.06
C ASN A 287 -15.81 -10.60 -5.24
N PHE A 288 -14.95 -11.58 -5.57
CA PHE A 288 -14.01 -11.48 -6.69
C PHE A 288 -14.67 -11.19 -8.04
N PRO A 289 -15.78 -11.84 -8.44
CA PRO A 289 -16.42 -11.56 -9.73
C PRO A 289 -16.87 -10.11 -9.87
N THR A 290 -17.21 -9.46 -8.75
CA THR A 290 -17.68 -8.07 -8.74
C THR A 290 -16.54 -7.06 -8.77
N PHE A 291 -15.51 -7.24 -7.95
CA PHE A 291 -14.46 -6.23 -7.78
C PHE A 291 -13.15 -6.55 -8.51
N CYS A 292 -12.76 -7.82 -8.54
CA CYS A 292 -11.50 -8.26 -9.10
C CYS A 292 -11.60 -8.68 -10.57
N ASN A 293 -12.80 -9.04 -11.04
CA ASN A 293 -13.18 -9.29 -12.44
C ASN A 293 -12.02 -9.43 -13.47
N ASN A 294 -11.41 -10.62 -13.55
CA ASN A 294 -10.35 -10.98 -14.51
C ASN A 294 -9.10 -10.07 -14.48
N ARG A 295 -8.86 -9.32 -13.39
CA ARG A 295 -7.66 -8.49 -13.22
C ARG A 295 -6.46 -9.33 -12.83
N LYS A 296 -5.26 -8.94 -13.29
CA LYS A 296 -3.99 -9.61 -12.98
C LYS A 296 -3.66 -9.63 -11.48
N GLY A 297 -4.18 -8.68 -10.72
CA GLY A 297 -3.98 -8.57 -9.28
C GLY A 297 -5.20 -7.98 -8.61
N CYS A 298 -5.47 -8.42 -7.38
CA CYS A 298 -6.54 -7.87 -6.56
C CYS A 298 -6.22 -7.99 -5.08
N ARG A 299 -6.71 -7.03 -4.29
CA ARG A 299 -6.64 -7.02 -2.83
C ARG A 299 -8.01 -6.69 -2.26
N VAL A 300 -8.44 -7.46 -1.28
CA VAL A 300 -9.67 -7.24 -0.50
C VAL A 300 -9.27 -7.08 0.96
N LEU A 301 -9.53 -5.91 1.52
CA LEU A 301 -9.15 -5.54 2.87
C LEU A 301 -10.42 -5.29 3.68
N TYR A 302 -10.79 -6.25 4.53
CA TYR A 302 -11.82 -6.08 5.55
C TYR A 302 -11.18 -5.86 6.93
N SER A 303 -12.02 -5.56 7.93
CA SER A 303 -11.56 -5.42 9.31
C SER A 303 -11.17 -6.76 9.95
N SER A 304 -11.70 -7.87 9.44
CA SER A 304 -11.52 -9.23 9.98
C SER A 304 -10.66 -10.14 9.11
N CYS A 305 -10.45 -9.79 7.85
CA CYS A 305 -9.60 -10.57 6.96
C CYS A 305 -9.07 -9.77 5.77
N TYR A 306 -8.02 -10.31 5.17
CA TYR A 306 -7.28 -9.79 4.05
C TYR A 306 -7.12 -10.89 3.00
N VAL A 307 -7.31 -10.54 1.73
CA VAL A 307 -7.03 -11.43 0.60
C VAL A 307 -6.26 -10.65 -0.44
N ARG A 308 -5.18 -11.21 -0.97
CA ARG A 308 -4.43 -10.64 -2.10
C ARG A 308 -3.99 -11.73 -3.05
N TYR A 309 -4.09 -11.44 -4.34
CA TYR A 309 -3.40 -12.20 -5.36
C TYR A 309 -2.70 -11.25 -6.34
N GLU A 310 -1.58 -11.71 -6.91
CA GLU A 310 -0.77 -10.97 -7.88
C GLU A 310 -0.04 -11.98 -8.80
N LEU A 311 0.43 -11.53 -9.97
CA LEU A 311 1.28 -12.32 -10.87
C LEU A 311 2.78 -12.12 -10.61
N TYR A 312 3.14 -11.54 -9.46
CA TYR A 312 4.51 -11.35 -9.00
C TYR A 312 4.63 -11.74 -7.52
N PRO A 313 5.82 -12.17 -7.08
CA PRO A 313 6.06 -12.53 -5.69
C PRO A 313 5.89 -11.34 -4.73
N PHE A 314 5.14 -11.52 -3.62
CA PHE A 314 4.91 -10.46 -2.62
C PHE A 314 4.89 -10.92 -1.14
N PHE A 315 5.09 -12.21 -0.87
CA PHE A 315 5.13 -12.79 0.48
C PHE A 315 6.39 -13.61 0.74
N PHE A 316 6.75 -13.83 1.99
CA PHE A 316 8.01 -14.49 2.37
C PHE A 316 7.82 -15.89 3.00
N PRO A 317 8.85 -16.76 3.00
CA PRO A 317 10.01 -16.68 2.13
C PRO A 317 9.59 -16.86 0.66
N LEU A 318 10.33 -16.24 -0.25
CA LEU A 318 10.22 -16.55 -1.66
C LEU A 318 11.01 -17.83 -1.92
N ASP A 319 10.42 -18.78 -2.63
CA ASP A 319 11.18 -19.92 -3.12
C ASP A 319 12.32 -19.38 -4.00
N SER A 320 13.55 -19.79 -3.70
CA SER A 320 14.82 -19.15 -4.10
C SER A 320 15.15 -19.23 -5.60
N ASN A 321 14.17 -19.44 -6.47
CA ASN A 321 14.34 -19.61 -7.92
C ASN A 321 13.73 -18.49 -8.79
N ASN A 322 13.09 -17.46 -8.22
CA ASN A 322 12.49 -16.40 -9.03
C ASN A 322 13.23 -15.06 -8.92
N THR A 323 13.77 -14.64 -10.06
CA THR A 323 14.26 -13.28 -10.32
C THR A 323 13.14 -12.26 -10.11
N LEU A 324 13.39 -11.31 -9.21
CA LEU A 324 12.53 -10.16 -8.96
C LEU A 324 12.45 -9.28 -10.23
N HIS A 325 11.27 -9.17 -10.82
CA HIS A 325 10.97 -8.15 -11.83
C HIS A 325 10.43 -6.89 -11.13
N ALA A 326 10.87 -5.71 -11.60
CA ALA A 326 10.47 -4.42 -11.06
C ALA A 326 8.95 -4.21 -11.12
N VAL A 327 8.41 -3.62 -10.06
CA VAL A 327 6.99 -3.30 -9.87
C VAL A 327 6.64 -2.06 -10.69
N ASP A 328 5.59 -2.15 -11.51
CA ASP A 328 4.92 -0.99 -12.11
C ASP A 328 3.61 -0.74 -11.35
N ASP A 329 3.52 0.39 -10.63
CA ASP A 329 2.42 0.72 -9.71
C ASP A 329 1.17 1.21 -10.47
N ASN A 330 0.49 0.28 -11.17
CA ASN A 330 -0.76 0.55 -11.90
C ASN A 330 -2.01 -0.03 -11.18
N ASN A 331 -2.17 0.27 -9.89
CA ASN A 331 -3.32 -0.19 -9.10
C ASN A 331 -4.38 0.91 -8.91
N VAL A 332 -5.66 0.53 -8.97
CA VAL A 332 -6.80 1.42 -8.69
C VAL A 332 -7.48 1.00 -7.39
N MET A 333 -7.88 2.00 -6.57
CA MET A 333 -8.59 1.82 -5.29
C MET A 333 -10.10 2.00 -5.47
N ALA A 334 -10.89 1.10 -4.89
CA ALA A 334 -12.33 1.23 -4.69
C ALA A 334 -12.68 1.00 -3.21
N ILE A 335 -13.71 1.70 -2.73
CA ILE A 335 -14.21 1.58 -1.35
C ILE A 335 -15.67 1.10 -1.44
N ALA A 336 -16.03 0.06 -0.69
CA ALA A 336 -17.41 -0.41 -0.61
C ALA A 336 -17.93 -0.35 0.83
N TYR A 337 -19.20 0.05 0.93
CA TYR A 337 -20.05 -0.07 2.11
C TYR A 337 -21.19 -1.03 1.75
N PRO A 338 -21.66 -1.88 2.69
CA PRO A 338 -22.83 -2.73 2.49
C PRO A 338 -24.11 -1.92 2.28
#